data_AF-A0A1J1I9K9-F1
#
_entry.id   AF-A0A1J1I9K9-F1
#
_cell.length_a   1.000
_cell.length_b   1.000
_cell.length_c   1.000
_cell.angle_alpha   90.00
_cell.angle_beta   90.00
_cell.angle_gamma   90.00
#
_symmetry.space_group_name_H-M   'P 1'
#
loop_
_entity.id
_entity.type
_entity.pdbx_description
1 polymer ?
#
loop_
_entity_poly.entity_id
_entity_poly.type
_entity_poly.pdbx_seq_one_letter_code
_entity_poly.pdbx_strand_id
1 'polypeptide(L)'
;MNLFLQHGVPPLPQNFTVYHRIASECFGLRETDGMSLWKDLRTFLFQLVQAIKVSDVPDNSAIEKFDQLLLIAHYYATRAACRQISALQNIAAKISIALLRYTDIIPCDKGFYEAGMDLRQQGRESEAFVMLNHYLDVCEAIEEGSGDLVDHTDLSSTDFPSSVPIPEFMHLRHEVKLHEEVRDWILAISMDQKVDQTLPTDDRNLYESSLGIGDAACLISGYPVLGRQPITFQRSSLLANRDIWSKLTVAAKMSPHTDAPDVIEFLEQWQGPANYINN
;
A
#
# COMPACT_ATOMS: atom_id res chain seq x y z
N MET A 1 16.82 -2.22 12.36
CA MET A 1 16.76 -1.17 11.32
C MET A 1 17.70 0.00 11.61
N ASN A 2 17.62 0.64 12.79
CA ASN A 2 18.48 1.79 13.16
C ASN A 2 19.98 1.58 12.95
N LEU A 3 20.50 0.39 13.31
CA LEU A 3 21.91 0.04 13.07
C LEU A 3 22.29 0.13 11.58
N PHE A 4 21.43 -0.38 10.68
CA PHE A 4 21.66 -0.34 9.24
C PHE A 4 21.53 1.07 8.67
N LEU A 5 20.59 1.87 9.18
CA LEU A 5 20.46 3.27 8.77
C LEU A 5 21.66 4.12 9.19
N GLN A 6 22.29 3.80 10.33
CA GLN A 6 23.47 4.52 10.84
C GLN A 6 24.79 4.06 10.20
N HIS A 7 24.93 2.76 9.91
CA HIS A 7 26.20 2.17 9.46
C HIS A 7 26.20 1.75 7.98
N GLY A 8 25.09 1.94 7.28
CA GLY A 8 24.89 1.51 5.90
C GLY A 8 24.31 0.09 5.78
N VAL A 9 23.82 -0.22 4.58
CA VAL A 9 23.22 -1.53 4.26
C VAL A 9 24.13 -2.28 3.27
N PRO A 10 24.97 -3.22 3.72
CA PRO A 10 25.86 -3.96 2.83
C PRO A 10 25.09 -4.81 1.80
N PRO A 11 25.38 -4.70 0.49
CA PRO A 11 24.68 -5.44 -0.56
C PRO A 11 25.24 -6.87 -0.70
N LEU A 12 25.38 -7.58 0.42
CA LEU A 12 25.89 -8.95 0.46
C LEU A 12 24.73 -9.94 0.27
N PRO A 13 24.74 -10.81 -0.75
CA PRO A 13 23.62 -11.74 -1.00
C PRO A 13 23.23 -12.61 0.19
N GLN A 14 24.20 -12.99 1.02
CA GLN A 14 23.98 -13.75 2.26
C GLN A 14 23.05 -13.03 3.26
N ASN A 15 22.92 -11.70 3.17
CA ASN A 15 22.06 -10.90 4.05
C ASN A 15 20.65 -10.71 3.47
N PHE A 16 20.40 -11.00 2.19
CA PHE A 16 19.14 -10.65 1.53
C PHE A 16 17.92 -11.32 2.17
N THR A 17 18.05 -12.56 2.63
CA THR A 17 16.99 -13.26 3.37
C THR A 17 16.60 -12.51 4.66
N VAL A 18 17.59 -11.96 5.38
CA VAL A 18 17.34 -11.19 6.60
C VAL A 18 16.66 -9.86 6.25
N TYR A 19 17.09 -9.19 5.18
CA TYR A 19 16.49 -7.92 4.75
C TYR A 19 15.04 -8.10 4.30
N HIS A 20 14.74 -9.16 3.55
CA HIS A 20 13.38 -9.52 3.19
C HIS A 20 12.53 -9.78 4.44
N ARG A 21 13.04 -10.58 5.39
CA ARG A 21 12.32 -10.87 6.64
C ARG A 21 12.01 -9.60 7.44
N ILE A 22 12.96 -8.66 7.55
CA ILE A 22 12.72 -7.36 8.20
C ILE A 22 11.57 -6.62 7.51
N ALA A 23 11.56 -6.57 6.17
CA ALA A 23 10.48 -5.91 5.42
C ALA A 23 9.13 -6.58 5.66
N SER A 24 9.04 -7.91 5.55
CA SER A 24 7.82 -8.68 5.80
C SER A 24 7.28 -8.47 7.23
N GLU A 25 8.15 -8.52 8.24
CA GLU A 25 7.75 -8.25 9.63
C GLU A 25 7.22 -6.82 9.80
N CYS A 26 7.84 -5.83 9.16
CA CYS A 26 7.37 -4.44 9.20
C CYS A 26 6.01 -4.27 8.49
N PHE A 27 5.75 -4.98 7.40
CA PHE A 27 4.46 -4.91 6.70
C PHE A 27 3.32 -5.55 7.50
N GLY A 28 3.63 -6.45 8.43
CA GLY A 28 2.65 -7.04 9.36
C GLY A 28 2.30 -6.15 10.56
N LEU A 29 3.02 -5.04 10.79
CA LEU A 29 2.77 -4.16 11.93
C LEU A 29 1.42 -3.45 11.83
N ARG A 30 0.79 -3.22 12.98
CA ARG A 30 -0.35 -2.30 13.12
C ARG A 30 0.09 -0.87 12.80
N GLU A 31 -0.85 -0.04 12.37
CA GLU A 31 -0.57 1.39 12.13
C GLU A 31 0.04 2.07 13.36
N THR A 32 -0.48 1.80 14.55
CA THR A 32 0.03 2.35 15.83
C THR A 32 1.51 2.11 16.07
N ASP A 33 2.03 0.97 15.59
CA ASP A 33 3.42 0.56 15.77
C ASP A 33 4.27 0.82 14.49
N GLY A 34 3.62 0.89 13.33
CA GLY A 34 4.25 0.90 12.02
C GLY A 34 4.53 2.29 11.44
N MET A 35 3.77 3.33 11.81
CA MET A 35 3.84 4.66 11.16
C MET A 35 5.27 5.23 11.03
N SER A 36 6.07 5.16 12.09
CA SER A 36 7.47 5.62 12.07
C SER A 36 8.39 4.60 11.39
N LEU A 37 8.18 3.31 11.64
CA LEU A 37 9.02 2.23 11.10
C LEU A 37 8.90 2.09 9.58
N TRP A 38 7.76 2.39 8.97
CA TRP A 38 7.60 2.29 7.52
C TRP A 38 8.43 3.33 6.76
N LYS A 39 8.66 4.51 7.35
CA LYS A 39 9.57 5.53 6.81
C LYS A 39 11.02 5.08 6.87
N ASP A 40 11.42 4.51 8.00
CA ASP A 40 12.74 3.94 8.21
C ASP A 40 12.98 2.76 7.26
N LEU A 41 11.97 1.90 7.07
CA LEU A 41 12.02 0.77 6.15
C LEU A 41 12.16 1.23 4.71
N ARG A 42 11.37 2.23 4.29
CA ARG A 42 11.46 2.85 2.98
C ARG A 42 12.88 3.37 2.72
N THR A 43 13.47 4.06 3.70
CA THR A 43 14.84 4.59 3.58
C THR A 43 15.87 3.47 3.53
N PHE A 44 15.73 2.46 4.39
CA PHE A 44 16.59 1.27 4.43
C PHE A 44 16.58 0.50 3.10
N LEU A 45 15.40 0.24 2.53
CA LEU A 45 15.25 -0.47 1.27
C LEU A 45 15.79 0.35 0.09
N PHE A 46 15.60 1.67 0.10
CA PHE A 46 16.20 2.55 -0.90
C PHE A 46 17.73 2.50 -0.87
N GLN A 47 18.33 2.61 0.31
CA GLN A 47 19.78 2.50 0.48
C GLN A 47 20.31 1.14 0.01
N LEU A 48 19.60 0.05 0.33
CA LEU A 48 19.95 -1.30 -0.12
C LEU A 48 19.92 -1.41 -1.66
N VAL A 49 18.84 -0.97 -2.30
CA VAL A 49 18.70 -0.99 -3.76
C VAL A 49 19.82 -0.20 -4.42
N GLN A 50 20.13 1.00 -3.91
CA GLN A 50 21.24 1.81 -4.43
C GLN A 50 22.58 1.08 -4.27
N ALA A 51 22.82 0.48 -3.10
CA ALA A 51 24.04 -0.27 -2.82
C ALA A 51 24.21 -1.48 -3.76
N ILE A 52 23.13 -2.21 -4.08
CA ILE A 52 23.17 -3.31 -5.05
C ILE A 52 23.45 -2.78 -6.47
N LYS A 53 22.79 -1.71 -6.88
CA LYS A 53 22.96 -1.10 -8.22
C LYS A 53 24.39 -0.65 -8.51
N VAL A 54 25.14 -0.21 -7.49
CA VAL A 54 26.54 0.27 -7.63
C VAL A 54 27.60 -0.78 -7.24
N SER A 55 27.18 -1.99 -6.88
CA SER A 55 28.10 -3.09 -6.54
C SER A 55 28.87 -3.58 -7.77
N ASP A 56 30.00 -4.25 -7.56
CA ASP A 56 30.84 -4.76 -8.66
C ASP A 56 30.08 -5.72 -9.61
N VAL A 57 29.12 -6.46 -9.07
CA VAL A 57 28.26 -7.39 -9.81
C VAL A 57 26.80 -7.15 -9.40
N PRO A 58 26.08 -6.22 -10.07
CA PRO A 58 24.69 -5.95 -9.76
C PRO A 58 23.80 -7.17 -10.01
N ASP A 59 23.01 -7.55 -9.00
CA ASP A 59 22.02 -8.61 -9.09
C ASP A 59 20.65 -8.01 -9.44
N ASN A 60 20.28 -8.07 -10.73
CA ASN A 60 19.02 -7.52 -11.23
C ASN A 60 17.79 -8.18 -10.59
N SER A 61 17.84 -9.49 -10.27
CA SER A 61 16.73 -10.17 -9.62
C SER A 61 16.54 -9.69 -8.19
N ALA A 62 17.63 -9.46 -7.46
CA ALA A 62 17.56 -8.86 -6.14
C ALA A 62 17.06 -7.41 -6.20
N ILE A 63 17.51 -6.63 -7.19
CA ILE A 63 17.04 -5.25 -7.40
C ILE A 63 15.53 -5.23 -7.59
N GLU A 64 14.97 -6.04 -8.50
CA GLU A 64 13.53 -6.09 -8.76
C GLU A 64 12.73 -6.42 -7.50
N LYS A 65 13.17 -7.43 -6.73
CA LYS A 65 12.52 -7.82 -5.47
C LYS A 65 12.55 -6.70 -4.44
N PHE A 66 13.72 -6.08 -4.21
CA PHE A 66 13.84 -5.01 -3.23
C PHE A 66 13.21 -3.69 -3.68
N ASP A 67 13.14 -3.42 -4.99
CA ASP A 67 12.37 -2.29 -5.54
C ASP A 67 10.86 -2.49 -5.30
N GLN A 68 10.33 -3.73 -5.40
CA GLN A 68 8.93 -4.02 -5.05
C GLN A 68 8.66 -3.81 -3.54
N LEU A 69 9.55 -4.31 -2.67
CA LEU A 69 9.44 -4.07 -1.23
C LEU A 69 9.55 -2.56 -0.90
N LEU A 70 10.43 -1.84 -1.60
CA LEU A 70 10.60 -0.39 -1.44
C LEU A 70 9.32 0.35 -1.81
N LEU A 71 8.68 -0.03 -2.91
CA LEU A 71 7.40 0.56 -3.34
C LEU A 71 6.29 0.33 -2.30
N ILE A 72 6.19 -0.88 -1.75
CA ILE A 72 5.21 -1.19 -0.69
C ILE A 72 5.50 -0.36 0.57
N ALA A 73 6.75 -0.27 1.01
CA ALA A 73 7.16 0.57 2.14
C ALA A 73 6.87 2.06 1.88
N HIS A 74 7.07 2.52 0.64
CA HIS A 74 6.73 3.88 0.22
C HIS A 74 5.24 4.16 0.34
N TYR A 75 4.38 3.24 -0.11
CA TYR A 75 2.93 3.39 0.04
C TYR A 75 2.51 3.44 1.50
N TYR A 76 3.01 2.55 2.37
CA TYR A 76 2.71 2.62 3.80
C TYR A 76 3.15 3.93 4.45
N ALA A 77 4.38 4.37 4.20
CA ALA A 77 4.88 5.66 4.72
C ALA A 77 4.06 6.84 4.21
N THR A 78 3.65 6.82 2.94
CA THR A 78 2.83 7.88 2.33
C THR A 78 1.40 7.88 2.85
N ARG A 79 0.80 6.69 3.06
CA ARG A 79 -0.50 6.54 3.71
C ARG A 79 -0.48 7.14 5.11
N ALA A 80 0.50 6.78 5.92
CA ALA A 80 0.67 7.32 7.28
C ALA A 80 0.78 8.85 7.28
N ALA A 81 1.58 9.42 6.37
CA ALA A 81 1.70 10.87 6.23
C ALA A 81 0.39 11.53 5.79
N CYS A 82 -0.34 10.94 4.84
CA CYS A 82 -1.62 11.46 4.37
C CYS A 82 -2.68 11.46 5.48
N ARG A 83 -2.68 10.45 6.37
CA ARG A 83 -3.65 10.36 7.48
C ARG A 83 -3.47 11.43 8.56
N GLN A 84 -2.32 12.09 8.62
CA GLN A 84 -2.09 13.23 9.52
C GLN A 84 -2.82 14.51 9.06
N ILE A 85 -3.30 14.56 7.80
CA ILE A 85 -3.91 15.75 7.20
C ILE A 85 -5.30 15.41 6.67
N SER A 86 -6.36 16.04 7.20
CA SER A 86 -7.75 15.77 6.79
C SER A 86 -7.99 15.90 5.28
N ALA A 87 -7.31 16.85 4.61
CA ALA A 87 -7.42 17.07 3.17
C ALA A 87 -6.83 15.93 2.30
N LEU A 88 -6.01 15.04 2.89
CA LEU A 88 -5.35 13.93 2.20
C LEU A 88 -5.96 12.56 2.54
N GLN A 89 -7.02 12.50 3.36
CA GLN A 89 -7.63 11.22 3.78
C GLN A 89 -8.12 10.38 2.61
N ASN A 90 -8.66 11.02 1.57
CA ASN A 90 -9.04 10.34 0.33
C ASN A 90 -7.83 9.70 -0.38
N ILE A 91 -6.65 10.34 -0.33
CA ILE A 91 -5.41 9.77 -0.89
C ILE A 91 -4.95 8.58 -0.06
N ALA A 92 -5.03 8.68 1.28
CA ALA A 92 -4.73 7.55 2.17
C ALA A 92 -5.61 6.33 1.85
N ALA A 93 -6.92 6.51 1.71
CA ALA A 93 -7.83 5.43 1.34
C ALA A 93 -7.47 4.80 -0.02
N LYS A 94 -7.12 5.61 -1.03
CA LYS A 94 -6.64 5.11 -2.32
C LYS A 94 -5.39 4.26 -2.18
N ILE A 95 -4.45 4.67 -1.33
CA ILE A 95 -3.23 3.90 -1.07
C ILE A 95 -3.56 2.54 -0.42
N SER A 96 -4.47 2.51 0.55
CA SER A 96 -4.88 1.27 1.23
C SER A 96 -5.49 0.27 0.25
N ILE A 97 -6.35 0.74 -0.65
CA ILE A 97 -6.95 -0.11 -1.69
C ILE A 97 -5.87 -0.57 -2.68
N ALA A 98 -4.95 0.32 -3.09
CA ALA A 98 -3.86 -0.04 -3.98
C ALA A 98 -2.89 -1.06 -3.36
N LEU A 99 -2.71 -1.04 -2.04
CA LEU A 99 -1.89 -2.00 -1.31
C LEU A 99 -2.44 -3.43 -1.40
N LEU A 100 -3.74 -3.61 -1.69
CA LEU A 100 -4.36 -4.93 -1.87
C LEU A 100 -3.74 -5.74 -3.02
N ARG A 101 -3.17 -5.07 -4.03
CA ARG A 101 -2.40 -5.72 -5.11
C ARG A 101 -1.15 -6.47 -4.63
N TYR A 102 -0.68 -6.17 -3.41
CA TYR A 102 0.55 -6.72 -2.87
C TYR A 102 0.28 -7.65 -1.68
N THR A 103 -0.93 -8.21 -1.58
CA THR A 103 -1.33 -9.16 -0.53
C THR A 103 -0.71 -10.55 -0.68
N ASP A 104 0.05 -10.79 -1.75
CA ASP A 104 1.00 -11.89 -1.88
C ASP A 104 2.27 -11.69 -1.02
N ILE A 105 2.55 -10.44 -0.62
CA ILE A 105 3.70 -10.04 0.22
C ILE A 105 3.24 -9.52 1.59
N ILE A 106 2.16 -8.75 1.62
CA ILE A 106 1.53 -8.18 2.82
C ILE A 106 0.53 -9.20 3.37
N PRO A 107 0.40 -9.37 4.71
CA PRO A 107 -0.66 -10.20 5.27
C PRO A 107 -2.04 -9.78 4.73
N CYS A 108 -2.74 -10.70 4.07
CA CYS A 108 -3.95 -10.39 3.33
C CYS A 108 -5.08 -9.86 4.24
N ASP A 109 -5.29 -10.49 5.40
CA ASP A 109 -6.26 -10.06 6.40
C ASP A 109 -6.03 -8.60 6.84
N LYS A 110 -4.77 -8.22 7.11
CA LYS A 110 -4.39 -6.84 7.40
C LYS A 110 -4.74 -5.90 6.24
N GLY A 111 -4.38 -6.27 5.02
CA GLY A 111 -4.63 -5.44 3.83
C GLY A 111 -6.11 -5.13 3.67
N PHE A 112 -6.97 -6.15 3.71
CA PHE A 112 -8.42 -6.00 3.57
C PHE A 112 -9.05 -5.24 4.73
N TYR A 113 -8.61 -5.50 5.97
CA TYR A 113 -9.03 -4.72 7.13
C TYR A 113 -8.71 -3.22 6.98
N GLU A 114 -7.46 -2.88 6.66
CA GLU A 114 -7.04 -1.47 6.55
C GLU A 114 -7.74 -0.75 5.39
N ALA A 115 -7.88 -1.39 4.24
CA ALA A 115 -8.59 -0.84 3.10
C ALA A 115 -10.07 -0.59 3.42
N GLY A 116 -10.73 -1.58 4.00
CA GLY A 116 -12.14 -1.51 4.37
C GLY A 116 -12.43 -0.43 5.43
N MET A 117 -11.58 -0.31 6.45
CA MET A 117 -11.73 0.73 7.47
C MET A 117 -11.52 2.14 6.91
N ASP A 118 -10.57 2.33 6.00
CA ASP A 118 -10.35 3.63 5.36
C ASP A 118 -11.50 4.01 4.42
N LEU A 119 -12.02 3.06 3.65
CA LEU A 119 -13.22 3.25 2.82
C LEU A 119 -14.42 3.65 3.68
N ARG A 120 -14.65 2.95 4.80
CA ARG A 120 -15.72 3.25 5.75
C ARG A 120 -15.58 4.66 6.32
N GLN A 121 -14.37 5.08 6.69
CA GLN A 121 -14.11 6.43 7.19
C GLN A 121 -14.37 7.52 6.13
N GLN A 122 -14.20 7.19 4.83
CA GLN A 122 -14.54 8.09 3.72
C GLN A 122 -16.03 8.02 3.30
N GLY A 123 -16.86 7.22 3.96
CA GLY A 123 -18.27 7.04 3.60
C GLY A 123 -18.50 6.24 2.32
N ARG A 124 -17.49 5.47 1.85
CA ARG A 124 -17.57 4.58 0.69
C ARG A 124 -18.08 3.20 1.11
N GLU A 125 -19.31 3.17 1.62
CA GLU A 125 -19.86 2.00 2.34
C GLU A 125 -19.95 0.73 1.49
N SER A 126 -20.32 0.84 0.21
CA SER A 126 -20.38 -0.31 -0.72
C SER A 126 -19.04 -1.03 -0.86
N GLU A 127 -17.96 -0.29 -1.09
CA GLU A 127 -16.64 -0.90 -1.21
C GLU A 127 -16.11 -1.34 0.15
N ALA A 128 -16.35 -0.56 1.20
CA ALA A 128 -15.99 -0.95 2.56
C ALA A 128 -16.62 -2.30 2.93
N PHE A 129 -17.88 -2.52 2.54
CA PHE A 129 -18.58 -3.78 2.73
C PHE A 129 -17.86 -4.92 2.02
N VAL A 130 -17.54 -4.78 0.72
CA VAL A 130 -16.82 -5.81 -0.03
C VAL A 130 -15.46 -6.14 0.61
N MET A 131 -14.66 -5.12 0.96
CA MET A 131 -13.33 -5.35 1.53
C MET A 131 -13.39 -5.94 2.94
N LEU A 132 -14.31 -5.48 3.79
CA LEU A 132 -14.44 -5.98 5.16
C LEU A 132 -15.14 -7.34 5.23
N ASN A 133 -16.03 -7.67 4.30
CA ASN A 133 -16.59 -9.01 4.20
C ASN A 133 -15.49 -10.01 3.84
N HIS A 134 -14.70 -9.71 2.81
CA HIS A 134 -13.56 -10.55 2.43
C HIS A 134 -12.50 -10.67 3.53
N TYR A 135 -12.29 -9.62 4.33
CA TYR A 135 -11.47 -9.72 5.55
C TYR A 135 -11.98 -10.78 6.53
N LEU A 136 -13.30 -10.87 6.76
CA LEU A 136 -13.89 -11.88 7.64
C LEU A 136 -13.69 -13.30 7.09
N ASP A 137 -13.86 -13.49 5.77
CA ASP A 137 -13.61 -14.79 5.12
C ASP A 137 -12.15 -15.23 5.30
N VAL A 138 -11.20 -14.29 5.15
CA VAL A 138 -9.78 -14.58 5.40
C VAL A 138 -9.54 -14.91 6.89
N CYS A 139 -10.17 -14.21 7.83
CA CYS A 139 -10.06 -14.53 9.25
C CYS A 139 -10.59 -15.93 9.58
N GLU A 140 -11.73 -16.32 9.03
CA GLU A 140 -12.29 -17.68 9.17
C GLU A 140 -11.31 -18.72 8.62
N ALA A 141 -10.74 -18.49 7.43
CA ALA A 141 -9.74 -19.38 6.84
C ALA A 141 -8.45 -19.50 7.69
N ILE A 142 -8.02 -18.42 8.36
CA ILE A 142 -6.89 -18.45 9.31
C ILE A 142 -7.23 -19.34 10.52
N GLU A 143 -8.42 -19.18 11.10
CA GLU A 143 -8.86 -19.95 12.26
C GLU A 143 -9.03 -21.44 11.97
N GLU A 144 -9.53 -21.77 10.78
CA GLU A 144 -9.68 -23.16 10.32
C GLU A 144 -8.38 -23.76 9.75
N GLY A 145 -7.38 -22.92 9.48
CA GLY A 145 -6.09 -23.32 8.90
C GLY A 145 -6.21 -23.83 7.45
N SER A 146 -7.22 -23.39 6.72
CA SER A 146 -7.55 -23.86 5.36
C SER A 146 -7.86 -22.69 4.43
N GLY A 147 -6.90 -22.34 3.56
CA GLY A 147 -7.05 -21.26 2.59
C GLY A 147 -8.09 -21.52 1.50
N ASP A 148 -8.48 -22.77 1.27
CA ASP A 148 -9.50 -23.15 0.27
C ASP A 148 -10.91 -22.60 0.59
N LEU A 149 -11.08 -22.03 1.79
CA LEU A 149 -12.34 -21.46 2.27
C LEU A 149 -12.55 -20.01 1.84
N VAL A 150 -11.51 -19.32 1.37
CA VAL A 150 -11.61 -17.90 1.01
C VAL A 150 -12.29 -17.77 -0.36
N ASP A 151 -13.49 -17.19 -0.39
CA ASP A 151 -14.19 -16.86 -1.62
C ASP A 151 -13.67 -15.54 -2.22
N HIS A 152 -13.18 -15.60 -3.45
CA HIS A 152 -12.67 -14.44 -4.20
C HIS A 152 -13.61 -13.95 -5.30
N THR A 153 -14.82 -14.52 -5.42
CA THR A 153 -15.76 -14.18 -6.50
C THR A 153 -16.17 -12.71 -6.49
N ASP A 154 -16.37 -12.14 -5.30
CA ASP A 154 -16.68 -10.71 -5.10
C ASP A 154 -15.57 -9.77 -5.59
N LEU A 155 -14.35 -10.26 -5.71
CA LEU A 155 -13.16 -9.51 -6.16
C LEU A 155 -12.76 -9.83 -7.61
N SER A 156 -13.55 -10.63 -8.32
CA SER A 156 -13.25 -11.07 -9.71
C SER A 156 -13.12 -9.94 -10.73
N SER A 157 -13.65 -8.75 -10.42
CA SER A 157 -13.54 -7.54 -11.25
C SER A 157 -12.31 -6.68 -10.95
N THR A 158 -11.46 -7.13 -10.03
CA THR A 158 -10.25 -6.41 -9.58
C THR A 158 -8.97 -7.03 -10.14
N ASP A 159 -7.86 -6.32 -9.94
CA ASP A 159 -6.49 -6.77 -10.22
C ASP A 159 -5.78 -7.30 -8.97
N PHE A 160 -6.53 -7.62 -7.91
CA PHE A 160 -5.98 -8.16 -6.67
C PHE A 160 -5.63 -9.64 -6.82
N PRO A 161 -4.52 -10.11 -6.22
CA PRO A 161 -4.15 -11.51 -6.31
C PRO A 161 -5.20 -12.38 -5.58
N SER A 162 -5.66 -13.45 -6.24
CA SER A 162 -6.56 -14.45 -5.66
C SER A 162 -5.81 -15.64 -5.04
N SER A 163 -4.48 -15.69 -5.19
CA SER A 163 -3.62 -16.73 -4.63
C SER A 163 -2.62 -16.08 -3.69
N VAL A 164 -3.03 -15.90 -2.44
CA VAL A 164 -2.25 -15.21 -1.40
C VAL A 164 -1.89 -16.17 -0.26
N PRO A 165 -0.74 -15.99 0.41
CA PRO A 165 -0.39 -16.80 1.56
C PRO A 165 -1.32 -16.46 2.74
N ILE A 166 -1.95 -17.49 3.32
CA ILE A 166 -2.77 -17.33 4.53
C ILE A 166 -1.83 -17.14 5.74
N PRO A 167 -1.96 -16.05 6.51
CA PRO A 167 -1.17 -15.83 7.72
C PRO A 167 -1.38 -16.92 8.78
N GLU A 168 -0.35 -17.19 9.59
CA GLU A 168 -0.44 -18.15 10.70
C GLU A 168 -1.38 -17.66 11.83
N PHE A 169 -1.49 -16.34 12.00
CA PHE A 169 -2.33 -15.72 13.02
C PHE A 169 -3.02 -14.49 12.46
N MET A 170 -4.24 -14.24 12.93
CA MET A 170 -4.98 -13.02 12.59
C MET A 170 -4.22 -11.77 13.03
N HIS A 171 -4.24 -10.76 12.17
CA HIS A 171 -3.69 -9.43 12.38
C HIS A 171 -4.26 -8.78 13.65
N LEU A 172 -5.55 -8.99 13.94
CA LEU A 172 -6.24 -8.46 15.11
C LEU A 172 -6.29 -9.43 16.32
N ARG A 173 -5.44 -10.48 16.36
CA ARG A 173 -5.46 -11.47 17.46
C ARG A 173 -5.33 -10.89 18.87
N HIS A 174 -4.75 -9.69 19.01
CA HIS A 174 -4.60 -8.99 20.29
C HIS A 174 -5.59 -7.82 20.46
N GLU A 175 -6.43 -7.55 19.47
CA GLU A 175 -7.40 -6.46 19.42
C GLU A 175 -8.79 -6.98 19.04
N VAL A 176 -9.23 -8.05 19.70
CA VAL A 176 -10.49 -8.76 19.42
C VAL A 176 -11.70 -7.81 19.30
N LYS A 177 -11.74 -6.73 20.09
CA LYS A 177 -12.82 -5.73 20.00
C LYS A 177 -12.96 -5.11 18.60
N LEU A 178 -11.84 -4.82 17.93
CA LEU A 178 -11.89 -4.26 16.58
C LEU A 178 -12.35 -5.29 15.54
N HIS A 179 -12.02 -6.56 15.74
CA HIS A 179 -12.55 -7.65 14.91
C HIS A 179 -14.08 -7.76 15.07
N GLU A 180 -14.57 -7.77 16.32
CA GLU A 180 -16.01 -7.79 16.60
C GLU A 180 -16.74 -6.55 16.06
N GLU A 181 -16.12 -5.37 16.14
CA GLU A 181 -16.68 -4.14 15.56
C GLU A 181 -16.88 -4.24 14.04
N VAL A 182 -15.99 -4.94 13.33
CA VAL A 182 -16.14 -5.21 11.89
C VAL A 182 -17.26 -6.21 11.66
N ARG A 183 -17.31 -7.29 12.44
CA ARG A 183 -18.36 -8.32 12.37
C ARG A 183 -19.75 -7.72 12.59
N ASP A 184 -19.93 -6.94 13.65
CA ASP A 184 -21.18 -6.26 13.99
C ASP A 184 -21.60 -5.28 12.89
N TRP A 185 -20.64 -4.55 12.32
CA TRP A 185 -20.92 -3.61 11.23
C TRP A 185 -21.36 -4.34 9.96
N ILE A 186 -20.68 -5.42 9.54
CA ILE A 186 -21.07 -6.23 8.39
C ILE A 186 -22.48 -6.83 8.57
N LEU A 187 -22.78 -7.34 9.76
CA LEU A 187 -24.12 -7.86 10.10
C LEU A 187 -25.19 -6.76 10.01
N ALA A 188 -24.91 -5.57 10.55
CA ALA A 188 -25.84 -4.45 10.50
C ALA A 188 -26.14 -4.00 9.07
N ILE A 189 -25.11 -3.86 8.23
CA ILE A 189 -25.26 -3.49 6.82
C ILE A 189 -26.02 -4.56 6.03
N SER A 190 -25.71 -5.84 6.26
CA SER A 190 -26.40 -6.96 5.60
C SER A 190 -27.90 -7.00 5.91
N MET A 191 -28.29 -6.62 7.14
CA MET A 191 -29.70 -6.53 7.53
C MET A 191 -30.44 -5.33 6.91
N ASP A 192 -29.76 -4.20 6.68
CA ASP A 192 -30.42 -2.99 6.15
C ASP A 192 -30.74 -3.11 4.65
N GLN A 193 -30.11 -4.04 3.92
CA GLN A 193 -30.30 -4.28 2.46
C GLN A 193 -30.12 -3.04 1.56
N LYS A 194 -29.62 -1.92 2.10
CA LYS A 194 -29.47 -0.64 1.37
C LYS A 194 -28.14 -0.46 0.67
N VAL A 195 -27.12 -1.25 1.05
CA VAL A 195 -25.79 -1.14 0.46
C VAL A 195 -25.72 -2.08 -0.74
N ASP A 196 -25.61 -1.49 -1.92
CA ASP A 196 -25.34 -2.23 -3.14
C ASP A 196 -23.90 -2.76 -3.07
N GLN A 197 -23.72 -4.07 -3.28
CA GLN A 197 -22.44 -4.76 -3.14
C GLN A 197 -21.60 -4.60 -4.42
N THR A 198 -21.49 -3.36 -4.90
CA THR A 198 -20.88 -3.04 -6.19
C THR A 198 -19.62 -2.20 -6.00
N LEU A 199 -18.59 -2.56 -6.76
CA LEU A 199 -17.36 -1.78 -6.84
C LEU A 199 -17.52 -0.71 -7.94
N PRO A 200 -17.16 0.57 -7.67
CA PRO A 200 -17.29 1.64 -8.65
C PRO A 200 -16.31 1.46 -9.82
N THR A 201 -16.81 1.67 -11.03
CA THR A 201 -16.00 1.58 -12.24
C THR A 201 -15.59 2.96 -12.74
N ASP A 202 -14.46 3.00 -13.45
CA ASP A 202 -14.02 4.20 -14.18
C ASP A 202 -14.43 4.16 -15.66
N ASP A 203 -13.93 5.12 -16.45
CA ASP A 203 -14.22 5.24 -17.89
C ASP A 203 -13.78 4.02 -18.72
N ARG A 204 -12.92 3.15 -18.19
CA ARG A 204 -12.48 1.90 -18.83
C ARG A 204 -13.43 0.74 -18.53
N ASN A 205 -14.47 0.95 -17.72
CA ASN A 205 -15.32 -0.08 -17.11
C ASN A 205 -14.53 -1.07 -16.26
N LEU A 206 -13.40 -0.66 -15.69
CA LEU A 206 -12.64 -1.42 -14.70
C LEU A 206 -12.93 -0.85 -13.32
N TYR A 207 -12.74 -1.65 -12.27
CA TYR A 207 -12.72 -1.10 -10.91
C TYR A 207 -11.71 0.06 -10.85
N GLU A 208 -12.08 1.19 -10.24
CA GLU A 208 -11.30 2.43 -10.35
C GLU A 208 -9.84 2.32 -9.85
N SER A 209 -9.56 1.39 -8.94
CA SER A 209 -8.20 1.14 -8.44
C SER A 209 -7.39 0.25 -9.38
N SER A 210 -8.03 -0.50 -10.26
CA SER A 210 -7.40 -1.58 -11.00
C SER A 210 -6.58 -1.11 -12.20
N LEU A 211 -5.39 -1.70 -12.33
CA LEU A 211 -4.46 -1.47 -13.42
C LEU A 211 -4.84 -2.39 -14.59
N GLY A 212 -5.16 -1.80 -15.73
CA GLY A 212 -5.35 -2.51 -16.98
C GLY A 212 -4.02 -2.78 -17.68
N ILE A 213 -4.11 -3.37 -18.87
CA ILE A 213 -2.92 -3.74 -19.67
C ILE A 213 -2.17 -2.47 -20.08
N GLY A 214 -0.93 -2.35 -19.61
CA GLY A 214 -0.04 -1.22 -19.94
C GLY A 214 -0.26 0.02 -19.08
N ASP A 215 -1.19 0.00 -18.12
CA ASP A 215 -1.37 1.11 -17.19
C ASP A 215 -0.20 1.21 -16.21
N ALA A 216 0.19 2.43 -15.90
CA ALA A 216 1.14 2.73 -14.84
C ALA A 216 0.40 2.99 -13.53
N ALA A 217 0.90 2.43 -12.43
CA ALA A 217 0.47 2.80 -11.08
C ALA A 217 1.03 4.18 -10.71
N CYS A 218 0.17 5.05 -10.16
CA CYS A 218 0.59 6.33 -9.61
C CYS A 218 1.50 6.10 -8.40
N LEU A 219 2.71 6.63 -8.45
CA LEU A 219 3.73 6.43 -7.41
C LEU A 219 3.28 6.89 -6.01
N ILE A 220 2.32 7.82 -5.93
CA ILE A 220 1.80 8.31 -4.64
C ILE A 220 0.58 7.52 -4.18
N SER A 221 -0.42 7.34 -5.05
CA SER A 221 -1.73 6.77 -4.66
C SER A 221 -1.90 5.30 -5.02
N GLY A 222 -1.00 4.73 -5.80
CA GLY A 222 -1.09 3.41 -6.41
C GLY A 222 -2.14 3.26 -7.50
N TYR A 223 -3.14 4.14 -7.56
CA TYR A 223 -4.20 4.14 -8.59
C TYR A 223 -3.66 4.33 -10.02
N PRO A 224 -4.42 3.92 -11.05
CA PRO A 224 -4.03 4.05 -12.46
C PRO A 224 -3.76 5.51 -12.87
N VAL A 225 -2.78 5.70 -13.73
CA VAL A 225 -2.44 7.00 -14.32
C VAL A 225 -3.19 7.20 -15.64
N LEU A 226 -4.37 7.84 -15.58
CA LEU A 226 -5.31 7.95 -16.72
C LEU A 226 -5.27 9.31 -17.45
N GLY A 227 -4.49 10.28 -16.95
CA GLY A 227 -4.47 11.65 -17.46
C GLY A 227 -3.46 11.88 -18.60
N ARG A 228 -3.75 12.85 -19.48
CA ARG A 228 -2.88 13.21 -20.63
C ARG A 228 -1.52 13.79 -20.26
N GLN A 229 -1.38 14.26 -19.03
CA GLN A 229 -0.19 14.95 -18.57
C GLN A 229 0.10 14.50 -17.12
N PRO A 230 0.67 13.30 -16.95
CA PRO A 230 1.10 12.85 -15.63
C PRO A 230 2.29 13.66 -15.14
N ILE A 231 2.62 13.51 -13.86
CA ILE A 231 3.89 13.95 -13.31
C ILE A 231 4.94 12.91 -13.66
N THR A 232 6.01 13.35 -14.28
CA THR A 232 7.22 12.57 -14.58
C THR A 232 8.32 12.92 -13.58
N PHE A 233 9.22 11.97 -13.34
CA PHE A 233 10.39 12.15 -12.50
C PHE A 233 11.66 12.00 -13.34
N GLN A 234 12.72 12.76 -13.01
CA GLN A 234 13.91 12.85 -13.86
C GLN A 234 14.65 11.51 -14.07
N ARG A 235 14.68 10.63 -13.07
CA ARG A 235 15.54 9.43 -13.03
C ARG A 235 14.78 8.12 -13.27
N SER A 236 13.51 8.17 -13.64
CA SER A 236 12.71 6.96 -13.83
C SER A 236 11.56 7.12 -14.81
N SER A 237 10.95 5.99 -15.15
CA SER A 237 9.70 5.91 -15.91
C SER A 237 8.45 5.88 -15.02
N LEU A 238 8.60 6.02 -13.69
CA LEU A 238 7.45 6.05 -12.77
C LEU A 238 6.68 7.36 -12.95
N LEU A 239 5.38 7.31 -12.70
CA LEU A 239 4.45 8.40 -12.95
C LEU A 239 3.62 8.70 -11.71
N ALA A 240 3.13 9.92 -11.57
CA ALA A 240 2.10 10.24 -10.59
C ALA A 240 0.93 11.04 -11.20
N ASN A 241 -0.26 10.85 -10.64
CA ASN A 241 -1.43 11.63 -11.00
C ASN A 241 -1.25 13.09 -10.58
N ARG A 242 -1.50 14.00 -11.51
CA ARG A 242 -1.22 15.43 -11.31
C ARG A 242 -2.04 16.04 -10.19
N ASP A 243 -3.32 15.68 -10.07
CA ASP A 243 -4.19 16.18 -9.01
C ASP A 243 -3.72 15.67 -7.64
N ILE A 244 -3.29 14.40 -7.55
CA ILE A 244 -2.72 13.79 -6.34
C ILE A 244 -1.42 14.49 -5.93
N TRP A 245 -0.49 14.67 -6.87
CA TRP A 245 0.76 15.40 -6.64
C TRP A 245 0.51 16.83 -6.18
N SER A 246 -0.42 17.54 -6.83
CA SER A 246 -0.75 18.93 -6.49
C SER A 246 -1.34 19.03 -5.08
N LYS A 247 -2.29 18.14 -4.72
CA LYS A 247 -2.89 18.08 -3.37
C LYS A 247 -1.83 17.80 -2.31
N LEU A 248 -0.96 16.79 -2.53
CA LEU A 248 0.12 16.46 -1.61
C LEU A 248 1.09 17.64 -1.42
N THR A 249 1.50 18.29 -2.52
CA THR A 249 2.42 19.43 -2.48
C THR A 249 1.84 20.64 -1.74
N VAL A 250 0.56 20.96 -1.98
CA VAL A 250 -0.12 22.04 -1.26
C VAL A 250 -0.24 21.71 0.23
N ALA A 251 -0.65 20.48 0.57
CA ALA A 251 -0.79 20.04 1.95
C ALA A 251 0.56 20.06 2.70
N ALA A 252 1.64 19.58 2.08
CA ALA A 252 2.98 19.61 2.67
C ALA A 252 3.43 21.05 3.00
N LYS A 253 3.13 22.03 2.13
CA LYS A 253 3.44 23.45 2.39
C LYS A 253 2.59 24.04 3.51
N MET A 254 1.31 23.67 3.57
CA MET A 254 0.36 24.18 4.57
C MET A 254 0.51 23.51 5.94
N SER A 255 1.15 22.33 6.00
CA SER A 255 1.29 21.54 7.22
C SER A 255 2.73 21.03 7.40
N PRO A 256 3.72 21.93 7.56
CA PRO A 256 5.15 21.58 7.57
C PRO A 256 5.58 20.72 8.78
N HIS A 257 4.73 20.61 9.82
CA HIS A 257 4.99 19.80 11.00
C HIS A 257 4.56 18.33 10.85
N THR A 258 3.93 17.99 9.73
CA THR A 258 3.51 16.63 9.41
C THR A 258 4.59 15.91 8.61
N ASP A 259 4.34 14.66 8.29
CA ASP A 259 5.21 13.83 7.49
C ASP A 259 5.07 14.03 5.97
N ALA A 260 4.14 14.87 5.52
CA ALA A 260 3.92 15.11 4.09
C ALA A 260 5.12 15.74 3.34
N PRO A 261 5.90 16.69 3.91
CA PRO A 261 7.14 17.19 3.29
C PRO A 261 8.19 16.11 3.07
N ASP A 262 8.37 15.20 4.04
CA ASP A 262 9.31 14.07 3.95
C ASP A 262 8.96 13.13 2.78
N VAL A 263 7.68 12.91 2.49
CA VAL A 263 7.27 12.11 1.32
C VAL A 263 7.75 12.76 0.02
N ILE A 264 7.63 14.09 -0.11
CA ILE A 264 8.04 14.81 -1.32
C ILE A 264 9.57 14.77 -1.45
N GLU A 265 10.29 15.07 -0.37
CA GLU A 265 11.76 15.01 -0.35
C GLU A 265 12.27 13.63 -0.73
N PHE A 266 11.68 12.58 -0.16
CA PHE A 266 12.04 11.21 -0.48
C PHE A 266 11.75 10.84 -1.94
N LEU A 267 10.60 11.26 -2.49
CA LEU A 267 10.27 11.00 -3.89
C LEU A 267 11.29 11.66 -4.84
N GLU A 268 11.69 12.89 -4.56
CA GLU A 268 12.70 13.60 -5.36
C GLU A 268 14.10 13.01 -5.18
N GLN A 269 14.43 12.49 -4.00
CA GLN A 269 15.67 11.75 -3.78
C GLN A 269 15.69 10.43 -4.55
N TRP A 270 14.60 9.67 -4.48
CA TRP A 270 14.47 8.34 -5.05
C TRP A 270 14.38 8.39 -6.58
N GLN A 271 13.52 9.25 -7.13
CA GLN A 271 13.16 9.29 -8.54
C GLN A 271 13.69 10.52 -9.28
N GLY A 272 14.31 11.46 -8.56
CA GLY A 272 14.72 12.76 -9.12
C GLY A 272 13.59 13.80 -9.08
N PRO A 273 13.90 15.07 -9.41
CA PRO A 273 12.93 16.16 -9.40
C PRO A 273 11.67 15.84 -10.22
N ALA A 274 10.51 16.21 -9.68
CA ALA A 274 9.22 16.05 -10.34
C ALA A 274 8.96 17.13 -11.40
N ASN A 275 8.06 16.86 -12.35
CA ASN A 275 7.76 17.71 -13.52
C ASN A 275 8.99 17.97 -14.40
N TYR A 276 9.87 16.98 -14.49
CA TYR A 276 11.03 17.06 -15.36
C TYR A 276 10.60 16.96 -16.83
N ILE A 277 10.88 18.00 -17.60
CA ILE A 277 10.71 18.03 -19.05
C ILE A 277 12.06 17.64 -19.66
N ASN A 278 12.11 16.49 -20.34
CA ASN A 278 13.24 16.18 -21.23
C ASN A 278 13.23 17.21 -22.37
N ASN A 279 14.20 18.13 -22.36
CA ASN A 279 14.50 18.96 -23.52
C ASN A 279 15.15 18.13 -24.62
#